data_AF-A0A6B2UJJ6-F1
#
_entry.id   AF-A0A6B2UJJ6-F1
#
_cell.length_a   1.000
_cell.length_b   1.000
_cell.length_c   1.000
_cell.angle_alpha   90.00
_cell.angle_beta   90.00
_cell.angle_gamma   90.00
#
_symmetry.space_group_name_H-M   'P 1'
#
loop_
_entity.id
_entity.type
_entity.pdbx_description
1 polymer ?
#
loop_
_entity_poly.entity_id
_entity_poly.type
_entity_poly.pdbx_seq_one_letter_code
_entity_poly.pdbx_strand_id
1 'polypeptide(L)'
;MTGPEHYREAERLLADARHEGPDGVAYIRPENIAAAQVHATLAQAAATAMQAAVEGSEPGMSSQEFTAWYDAAGVKPQKDGAL
;
A
#
# COMPACT_ATOMS: atom_id res chain seq x y z
N MET A 1 -8.04 -3.22 9.01
CA MET A 1 -6.98 -3.37 8.01
C MET A 1 -5.66 -2.97 8.64
N THR A 2 -4.57 -3.64 8.31
CA THR A 2 -3.19 -3.24 8.68
C THR A 2 -2.67 -2.14 7.75
N GLY A 3 -1.55 -1.48 8.09
CA GLY A 3 -0.90 -0.50 7.21
C GLY A 3 -0.64 -1.02 5.79
N PRO A 4 -0.04 -2.21 5.62
CA PRO A 4 0.12 -2.87 4.32
C PRO A 4 -1.19 -3.16 3.58
N GLU A 5 -2.26 -3.55 4.29
CA GLU A 5 -3.57 -3.77 3.67
C GLU A 5 -4.20 -2.46 3.18
N HIS A 6 -4.05 -1.37 3.93
CA HIS A 6 -4.46 -0.05 3.47
C HIS A 6 -3.69 0.38 2.22
N TYR A 7 -2.38 0.12 2.16
CA TYR A 7 -1.59 0.40 0.97
C TYR A 7 -2.11 -0.34 -0.27
N ARG A 8 -2.30 -1.67 -0.18
CA ARG A 8 -2.80 -2.48 -1.31
C ARG A 8 -4.19 -2.05 -1.78
N GLU A 9 -5.07 -1.70 -0.85
CA GLU A 9 -6.40 -1.23 -1.20
C GLU A 9 -6.37 0.14 -1.88
N ALA A 10 -5.44 1.03 -1.51
CA ALA A 10 -5.22 2.29 -2.23
C ALA A 10 -4.79 2.06 -3.69
N GLU A 11 -3.87 1.12 -3.93
CA GLU A 11 -3.44 0.77 -5.28
C GLU A 11 -4.58 0.16 -6.10
N ARG A 12 -5.36 -0.74 -5.50
CA ARG A 12 -6.53 -1.36 -6.14
C ARG A 12 -7.57 -0.29 -6.54
N LEU A 13 -7.87 0.64 -5.64
CA LEU A 13 -8.81 1.73 -5.89
C LEU A 13 -8.30 2.70 -6.97
N LEU A 14 -7.00 3.00 -7.01
CA LEU A 14 -6.41 3.82 -8.08
C LEU A 14 -6.47 3.12 -9.44
N ALA A 15 -6.22 1.81 -9.50
CA ALA A 15 -6.37 1.04 -10.73
C ALA A 15 -7.83 1.04 -11.22
N ASP A 16 -8.78 0.87 -10.31
CA ASP A 16 -10.22 0.90 -10.60
C ASP A 16 -10.76 2.31 -10.87
N ALA A 17 -10.03 3.37 -10.52
CA ALA A 17 -10.45 4.74 -10.74
C ALA A 17 -10.49 5.10 -12.22
N ARG A 18 -9.65 4.46 -13.06
CA ARG A 18 -9.69 4.60 -14.51
C ARG A 18 -10.55 3.49 -15.10
N HIS A 19 -11.70 3.85 -15.64
CA HIS A 19 -12.64 2.91 -16.24
C HIS A 19 -12.92 3.29 -17.69
N GLU A 20 -12.76 2.35 -18.63
CA GLU A 20 -13.15 2.56 -20.02
C GLU A 20 -14.58 2.04 -20.23
N GLY A 21 -15.45 2.93 -20.71
CA GLY A 21 -16.83 2.58 -21.05
C GLY A 21 -16.92 1.71 -22.31
N PRO A 22 -18.10 1.13 -22.60
CA PRO A 22 -18.33 0.33 -23.82
C PRO A 22 -18.10 1.11 -25.11
N ASP A 23 -18.14 2.44 -25.04
CA ASP A 23 -17.88 3.39 -26.12
C ASP A 23 -16.39 3.75 -26.30
N GLY A 24 -15.50 3.14 -25.50
CA GLY A 24 -14.06 3.41 -25.52
C GLY A 24 -13.68 4.74 -24.86
N VAL A 25 -14.63 5.43 -24.23
CA VAL A 25 -14.36 6.68 -23.52
C VAL A 25 -13.84 6.35 -22.12
N ALA A 26 -12.70 6.93 -21.76
CA ALA A 26 -12.14 6.80 -20.43
C ALA A 26 -12.85 7.74 -19.46
N TYR A 27 -13.40 7.17 -18.40
CA TYR A 27 -14.00 7.87 -17.26
C TYR A 27 -13.10 7.74 -16.03
N ILE A 28 -13.09 8.79 -15.23
CA ILE A 28 -12.44 8.80 -13.93
C ILE A 28 -13.52 8.73 -12.86
N ARG A 29 -13.36 7.81 -11.90
CA ARG A 29 -14.20 7.68 -10.70
C ARG A 29 -13.55 8.46 -9.55
N PRO A 30 -13.89 9.74 -9.34
CA PRO A 30 -13.25 10.57 -8.32
C PRO A 30 -13.43 10.01 -6.90
N GLU A 31 -14.51 9.29 -6.64
CA GLU A 31 -14.77 8.60 -5.38
C GLU A 31 -13.70 7.54 -5.06
N ASN A 32 -13.22 6.82 -6.06
CA ASN A 32 -12.16 5.82 -5.89
C ASN A 32 -10.81 6.49 -5.62
N ILE A 33 -10.54 7.63 -6.25
CA ILE A 33 -9.33 8.43 -5.98
C ILE A 33 -9.34 8.93 -4.53
N ALA A 34 -10.47 9.49 -4.08
CA ALA A 34 -10.60 9.99 -2.72
C ALA A 34 -10.44 8.86 -1.68
N ALA A 35 -11.07 7.71 -1.91
CA ALA A 35 -10.92 6.54 -1.05
C ALA A 35 -9.45 6.04 -1.04
N ALA A 36 -8.80 5.98 -2.20
CA ALA A 36 -7.39 5.60 -2.28
C ALA A 36 -6.48 6.54 -1.47
N GLN A 37 -6.73 7.84 -1.51
CA GLN A 37 -5.96 8.82 -0.73
C GLN A 37 -6.12 8.61 0.79
N VAL A 38 -7.33 8.29 1.26
CA VAL A 38 -7.56 7.96 2.68
C VAL A 38 -6.77 6.72 3.08
N HIS A 39 -6.85 5.67 2.27
CA HIS A 39 -6.12 4.42 2.51
C HIS A 39 -4.60 4.63 2.50
N ALA A 40 -4.06 5.39 1.55
CA ALA A 40 -2.65 5.74 1.50
C ALA A 40 -2.20 6.51 2.75
N THR A 41 -3.03 7.44 3.23
CA THR A 41 -2.74 8.22 4.45
C THR A 41 -2.72 7.33 5.70
N LEU A 42 -3.68 6.41 5.83
CA LEU A 42 -3.72 5.45 6.94
C LEU A 42 -2.52 4.50 6.91
N ALA A 43 -2.11 4.06 5.71
CA ALA A 43 -0.91 3.25 5.52
C ALA A 43 0.35 4.01 5.96
N GLN A 44 0.48 5.29 5.58
CA GLN A 44 1.60 6.16 5.97
C GLN A 44 1.62 6.42 7.49
N ALA A 45 0.46 6.67 8.10
CA ALA A 45 0.34 6.85 9.55
C ALA A 45 0.78 5.58 10.30
N ALA A 46 0.35 4.40 9.84
CA ALA A 46 0.77 3.13 10.40
C ALA A 46 2.28 2.90 10.27
N ALA A 47 2.85 3.15 9.09
CA ALA A 47 4.30 3.03 8.86
C ALA A 47 5.10 3.97 9.80
N THR A 48 4.60 5.20 10.00
CA THR A 48 5.25 6.19 10.88
C THR A 48 5.14 5.79 12.35
N ALA A 49 3.95 5.36 12.80
CA ALA A 49 3.73 4.93 14.18
C ALA A 49 4.63 3.74 14.57
N MET A 50 4.88 2.82 13.63
CA MET A 50 5.76 1.66 13.85
C MET A 50 7.26 1.99 13.75
N GLN A 51 7.62 3.18 13.26
CA GLN A 51 9.01 3.66 13.31
C GLN A 51 9.30 4.48 14.57
N ALA A 52 8.28 4.91 15.31
CA ALA A 52 8.46 5.69 16.52
C ALA A 52 8.96 4.80 17.67
N ALA A 53 10.01 5.23 18.36
CA ALA A 53 10.44 4.60 19.61
C ALA A 53 9.36 4.79 20.69
N VAL A 54 8.87 3.69 21.27
CA VAL A 54 8.02 3.73 22.47
C VAL A 54 8.94 3.55 23.68
N GLU A 55 8.74 4.32 24.75
CA GLU A 55 9.56 4.22 25.97
C GLU A 55 9.60 2.77 26.49
N GLY A 56 10.80 2.19 26.60
CA GLY A 56 11.01 0.79 26.98
C GLY A 56 10.95 -0.23 25.83
N SER A 57 10.84 0.22 24.57
CA SER A 57 10.86 -0.63 23.37
C SER A 57 12.03 -0.23 22.45
N GLU A 58 12.72 -1.22 21.86
CA GLU A 58 13.67 -0.94 20.78
C GLU A 58 12.93 -0.25 19.61
N PRO A 59 13.43 0.87 19.07
CA PRO A 59 12.81 1.52 17.92
C PRO A 59 12.82 0.57 16.70
N GLY A 60 11.70 0.48 15.99
CA GLY A 60 11.62 -0.23 14.72
C GLY A 60 10.44 -1.17 14.58
N MET A 61 10.27 -1.66 13.35
CA MET A 61 9.17 -2.53 12.97
C MET A 61 9.42 -3.97 13.43
N SER A 62 8.40 -4.63 13.98
CA SER A 62 8.48 -6.05 14.33
C SER A 62 8.78 -6.92 13.10
N SER A 63 9.41 -8.09 13.27
CA SER A 63 9.75 -8.95 12.13
C SER A 63 8.52 -9.41 11.32
N GLN A 64 7.38 -9.61 11.98
CA GLN A 64 6.12 -9.98 11.31
C GLN A 64 5.58 -8.83 10.46
N GLU A 65 5.58 -7.60 10.99
CA GLU A 65 5.16 -6.43 10.23
C GLU A 65 6.13 -6.08 9.11
N PHE A 66 7.43 -6.24 9.34
CA PHE A 66 8.43 -6.08 8.29
C PHE A 66 8.15 -7.01 7.12
N THR A 67 7.81 -8.27 7.41
CA THR A 67 7.42 -9.25 6.39
C THR A 67 6.18 -8.77 5.63
N ALA A 68 5.15 -8.32 6.34
CA ALA A 68 3.91 -7.84 5.73
C ALA A 68 4.12 -6.59 4.82
N TRP A 69 4.96 -5.64 5.26
CA TRP A 69 5.34 -4.47 4.47
C TRP A 69 6.23 -4.83 3.29
N TYR A 70 7.21 -5.71 3.49
CA TYR A 70 8.05 -6.22 2.40
C TYR A 70 7.20 -6.92 1.34
N ASP A 71 6.17 -7.67 1.72
CA ASP A 71 5.22 -8.29 0.78
C ASP A 71 4.26 -7.33 0.11
N ALA A 72 3.94 -6.19 0.71
CA ALA A 72 3.06 -5.20 0.10
C ALA A 72 3.81 -4.24 -0.84
N ALA A 73 4.99 -3.77 -0.44
CA ALA A 73 5.69 -2.68 -1.10
C ALA A 73 7.21 -2.92 -1.29
N GLY A 74 7.74 -4.05 -0.81
CA GLY A 74 9.18 -4.35 -0.89
C GLY A 74 9.63 -4.74 -2.29
N VAL A 75 10.81 -4.26 -2.69
CA VAL A 75 11.48 -4.69 -3.92
C VAL A 75 11.83 -6.17 -3.82
N LYS A 76 11.28 -6.98 -4.74
CA LYS A 76 11.54 -8.41 -4.81
C LYS A 76 12.81 -8.66 -5.62
N PRO A 77 13.74 -9.51 -5.15
CA PRO A 77 14.91 -9.86 -5.93
C PRO A 77 14.46 -10.48 -7.26
N GLN A 78 15.01 -9.96 -8.35
CA GLN A 78 14.79 -10.50 -9.67
C GLN A 78 15.41 -11.91 -9.70
N LYS A 79 14.66 -12.91 -10.17
CA LYS A 79 15.22 -14.26 -10.35
C LYS A 79 16.21 -14.22 -11.51
N ASP A 80 17.46 -13.89 -11.23
CA ASP A 80 18.54 -14.12 -12.19
C ASP A 80 18.87 -15.61 -12.17
N GLY A 81 18.53 -16.31 -13.26
CA GLY A 81 19.00 -17.68 -13.49
C GLY A 81 17.93 -18.65 -14.00
N ALA A 82 17.53 -18.51 -15.26
CA ALA A 82 17.19 -19.65 -16.11
C ALA A 82 18.13 -19.60 -17.33
N LEU A 83 19.31 -20.21 -17.18
CA LEU A 83 20.12 -20.69 -18.29
C LEU A 83 19.64 -22.10 -18.65
#